data_AF-A0A552DHE5-F1
#
_entry.id   AF-A0A552DHE5-F1
#
_cell.length_a   1.000
_cell.length_b   1.000
_cell.length_c   1.000
_cell.angle_alpha   90.00
_cell.angle_beta   90.00
_cell.angle_gamma   90.00
#
_symmetry.space_group_name_H-M   'P 1'
#
loop_
_entity.id
_entity.type
_entity.pdbx_description
1 polymer ?
#
loop_
_entity_poly.entity_id
_entity_poly.type
_entity_poly.pdbx_seq_one_letter_code
_entity_poly.pdbx_strand_id
1 'polypeptide(L)'
;MTAFETPESLPGSEPAPATKSNIQNELSRLQGDRQSASLFLFYWGGHGWVTLEGERRLFYADARKDDERNLDFNDLLVSACSDSYRKMPRQLFIVDTCANYMPQIKNPPRDQLGKKEPMFSPEQFVLFAGKLGDRAKNLDSEQTGLYTRELLKELSDLPPSKIWPPDMEVIAYLLKHRFDKLRSEGLAEQIPTYIWNRGWQGQDNIISPINSNSSSNIRGTKKPYSTKNLSYSQKVELRNKLTDCQGVKKKARRDLIFQELLKSYPQLLIQDRMQTSSLIMNLLDQLQSHGYALEKFIEIIKIEATGQDSSEEMEKKIEDLETTILEIFDPVPSSPKVEKINAENQWLIRINSQEIRIPFKLSEIADTTIKNTMTAQEMRTWKEIHTQCEILVRNYIDIYKYIMDEQVDTAMKSLMEFKEECIKVLLPLNQLKISSPRIFTFEQIRHLLNIHLYIEILLETMRYKSPTLRNKSNNSSRGKYFELGKEFADVIHDLLFEALRLADRVLKLYFDQEQFS
;
A
#
# COMPACT_ATOMS: atom_id res chain seq x y z
N MET A 1 -11.76 1.91 -40.55
CA MET A 1 -11.84 3.30 -40.06
C MET A 1 -13.26 3.55 -39.61
N THR A 2 -13.57 3.19 -38.36
CA THR A 2 -14.84 3.54 -37.72
C THR A 2 -14.73 4.98 -37.24
N ALA A 3 -15.69 5.81 -37.66
CA ALA A 3 -15.79 7.21 -37.27
C ALA A 3 -15.86 7.30 -35.74
N PHE A 4 -14.97 8.08 -35.14
CA PHE A 4 -15.12 8.52 -33.75
C PHE A 4 -16.41 9.34 -33.71
N GLU A 5 -17.41 8.86 -32.97
CA GLU A 5 -18.56 9.66 -32.60
C GLU A 5 -18.05 10.96 -31.99
N THR A 6 -18.51 12.08 -32.53
CA THR A 6 -18.25 13.40 -31.97
C THR A 6 -18.85 13.40 -30.57
N PRO A 7 -18.10 13.75 -29.50
CA PRO A 7 -18.66 13.72 -28.15
C PRO A 7 -19.89 14.60 -28.12
N GLU A 8 -21.05 14.01 -27.82
CA GLU A 8 -22.25 14.77 -27.47
C GLU A 8 -21.85 15.80 -26.41
N SER A 9 -22.24 17.06 -26.62
CA SER A 9 -21.92 18.13 -25.66
C SER A 9 -22.44 17.72 -24.29
N LEU A 10 -21.53 17.39 -23.37
CA LEU A 10 -21.91 17.06 -22.00
C LEU A 10 -22.67 18.27 -21.43
N PRO A 11 -23.90 18.11 -20.92
CA PRO A 11 -24.59 19.21 -20.26
C PRO A 11 -23.79 19.59 -19.01
N GLY A 12 -23.09 20.72 -19.07
CA GLY A 12 -22.24 21.23 -18.01
C GLY A 12 -22.09 22.75 -18.14
N SER A 13 -21.68 23.41 -17.05
CA SER A 13 -21.29 24.82 -17.12
C SER A 13 -20.11 25.00 -18.08
N GLU A 14 -20.05 26.13 -18.78
CA GLU A 14 -18.87 26.47 -19.57
C GLU A 14 -17.60 26.43 -18.71
N PRO A 15 -16.44 26.01 -19.27
CA PRO A 15 -15.19 25.99 -18.54
C PRO A 15 -14.88 27.36 -17.93
N ALA A 16 -14.68 27.40 -16.62
CA ALA A 16 -14.35 28.62 -15.88
C ALA A 16 -13.09 28.39 -15.02
N PRO A 17 -12.32 29.45 -14.70
CA PRO A 17 -11.18 29.32 -13.80
C PRO A 17 -11.61 28.77 -12.43
N ALA A 18 -10.78 27.92 -11.83
CA ALA A 18 -11.01 27.30 -10.52
C ALA A 18 -10.83 28.30 -9.35
N THR A 19 -11.55 29.42 -9.38
CA THR A 19 -11.59 30.40 -8.29
C THR A 19 -12.39 29.84 -7.12
N LYS A 20 -12.19 30.40 -5.92
CA LYS A 20 -12.97 30.03 -4.73
C LYS A 20 -14.48 30.05 -5.01
N SER A 21 -14.99 31.15 -5.57
CA SER A 21 -16.43 31.30 -5.84
C SER A 21 -16.94 30.28 -6.86
N ASN A 22 -16.20 30.02 -7.94
CA ASN A 22 -16.63 29.10 -8.98
C ASN A 22 -16.70 27.66 -8.45
N ILE A 23 -15.70 27.24 -7.67
CA ILE A 23 -15.68 25.90 -7.05
C ILE A 23 -16.82 25.76 -6.04
N GLN A 24 -17.06 26.76 -5.18
CA GLN A 24 -18.17 26.72 -4.21
C GLN A 24 -19.54 26.67 -4.89
N ASN A 25 -19.73 27.46 -5.96
CA ASN A 25 -20.97 27.44 -6.73
C ASN A 25 -21.22 26.08 -7.37
N GLU A 26 -20.18 25.45 -7.94
CA GLU A 26 -20.32 24.16 -8.61
C GLU A 26 -20.56 23.01 -7.61
N LEU A 27 -19.86 22.99 -6.48
CA LEU A 27 -20.14 22.04 -5.40
C LEU A 27 -21.56 22.23 -4.84
N SER A 28 -22.03 23.47 -4.71
CA SER A 28 -23.40 23.77 -4.26
C SER A 28 -24.44 23.32 -5.28
N ARG A 29 -24.16 23.49 -6.59
CA ARG A 29 -24.98 23.00 -7.69
C ARG A 29 -25.13 21.49 -7.64
N LEU A 30 -24.02 20.76 -7.47
CA LEU A 30 -24.01 19.30 -7.33
C LEU A 30 -24.82 18.82 -6.12
N GLN A 31 -24.72 19.51 -4.99
CA GLN A 31 -25.50 19.20 -3.79
C GLN A 31 -27.01 19.47 -3.96
N GLY A 32 -27.35 20.50 -4.74
CA GLY A 32 -28.74 20.90 -5.02
C GLY A 32 -29.41 20.12 -6.14
N ASP A 33 -28.64 19.38 -6.95
CA ASP A 33 -29.17 18.64 -8.07
C ASP A 33 -30.10 17.51 -7.61
N ARG A 34 -31.29 17.48 -8.23
CA ARG A 34 -32.30 16.48 -7.92
C ARG A 34 -32.12 15.20 -8.74
N GLN A 35 -31.34 15.24 -9.81
CA GLN A 35 -31.06 14.08 -10.64
C GLN A 35 -30.10 13.11 -9.94
N SER A 36 -30.29 11.82 -10.17
CA SER A 36 -29.36 10.79 -9.72
C SER A 36 -28.21 10.67 -10.71
N ALA A 37 -26.96 10.73 -10.23
CA ALA A 37 -25.77 10.49 -11.04
C ALA A 37 -25.07 9.21 -10.56
N SER A 38 -24.71 8.33 -11.49
CA SER A 38 -24.07 7.05 -11.15
C SER A 38 -22.61 7.21 -10.70
N LEU A 39 -21.99 8.37 -10.92
CA LEU A 39 -20.61 8.68 -10.58
C LEU A 39 -20.45 10.18 -10.28
N PHE A 40 -19.78 10.50 -9.18
CA PHE A 40 -19.15 11.81 -8.97
C PHE A 40 -17.68 11.71 -9.35
N LEU A 41 -17.27 12.40 -10.42
CA LEU A 41 -15.87 12.53 -10.82
C LEU A 41 -15.36 13.91 -10.43
N PHE A 42 -14.34 13.94 -9.59
CA PHE A 42 -13.58 15.13 -9.26
C PHE A 42 -12.16 15.00 -9.81
N TYR A 43 -11.74 15.91 -10.67
CA TYR A 43 -10.37 15.99 -11.18
C TYR A 43 -9.78 17.34 -10.84
N TRP A 44 -8.55 17.33 -10.32
CA TRP A 44 -7.80 18.54 -10.02
C TRP A 44 -6.37 18.43 -10.53
N GLY A 45 -6.01 19.26 -11.50
CA GLY A 45 -4.63 19.46 -11.94
C GLY A 45 -4.18 20.88 -11.63
N GLY A 46 -3.09 21.04 -10.87
CA GLY A 46 -2.61 22.38 -10.52
C GLY A 46 -1.72 22.42 -9.28
N HIS A 47 -1.71 23.57 -8.59
CA HIS A 47 -0.92 23.74 -7.39
C HIS A 47 -1.62 23.15 -6.16
N GLY A 48 -0.83 22.49 -5.33
CA GLY A 48 -1.28 21.93 -4.06
C GLY A 48 -0.09 21.74 -3.11
N TRP A 49 -0.41 21.51 -1.85
CA TRP A 49 0.58 21.26 -0.80
C TRP A 49 -0.03 20.42 0.32
N VAL A 50 0.81 20.06 1.30
CA VAL A 50 0.38 19.33 2.49
C VAL A 50 0.68 20.13 3.76
N THR A 51 -0.21 20.05 4.74
CA THR A 51 0.01 20.63 6.07
C THR A 51 0.95 19.74 6.90
N LEU A 52 1.36 20.21 8.08
CA LEU A 52 2.14 19.39 9.04
C LEU A 52 1.37 18.15 9.48
N GLU A 53 0.05 18.25 9.55
CA GLU A 53 -0.88 17.19 9.91
C GLU A 53 -1.13 16.20 8.75
N GLY A 54 -0.53 16.43 7.57
CA GLY A 54 -0.68 15.59 6.39
C GLY A 54 -1.96 15.84 5.59
N GLU A 55 -2.69 16.92 5.88
CA GLU A 55 -3.90 17.30 5.15
C GLU A 55 -3.53 17.93 3.80
N ARG A 56 -4.27 17.59 2.74
CA ARG A 56 -4.06 18.11 1.39
C ARG A 56 -4.82 19.40 1.16
N ARG A 57 -4.16 20.32 0.48
CA ARG A 57 -4.65 21.67 0.19
C ARG A 57 -4.47 21.95 -1.29
N LEU A 58 -5.51 22.47 -1.94
CA LEU A 58 -5.55 22.74 -3.37
C LEU A 58 -5.72 24.25 -3.59
N PHE A 59 -4.76 24.91 -4.23
CA PHE A 59 -4.79 26.36 -4.40
C PHE A 59 -5.84 26.79 -5.42
N TYR A 60 -6.74 27.69 -5.05
CA TYR A 60 -7.63 28.29 -6.05
C TYR A 60 -6.85 29.12 -7.08
N ALA A 61 -7.41 29.26 -8.28
CA ALA A 61 -6.83 30.05 -9.36
C ALA A 61 -6.67 31.55 -9.00
N ASP A 62 -7.45 32.04 -8.04
CA ASP A 62 -7.43 33.41 -7.52
C ASP A 62 -6.62 33.57 -6.22
N ALA A 63 -5.81 32.57 -5.85
CA ALA A 63 -4.88 32.67 -4.73
C ALA A 63 -3.75 33.68 -5.02
N ARG A 64 -3.38 34.45 -4.00
CA ARG A 64 -2.31 35.47 -4.06
C ARG A 64 -1.28 35.20 -2.96
N LYS A 65 -0.09 35.82 -3.08
CA LYS A 65 1.01 35.64 -2.11
C LYS A 65 0.63 36.06 -0.68
N ASP A 66 -0.31 36.99 -0.54
CA ASP A 66 -0.85 37.51 0.71
C ASP A 66 -2.20 36.87 1.11
N ASP A 67 -2.78 36.06 0.21
CA ASP A 67 -4.06 35.38 0.39
C ASP A 67 -4.00 34.00 -0.27
N GLU A 68 -3.44 33.05 0.47
CA GLU A 68 -3.22 31.66 0.07
C GLU A 68 -4.51 30.82 0.18
N ARG A 69 -5.63 31.37 -0.30
CA ARG A 69 -6.93 30.71 -0.36
C ARG A 69 -6.84 29.37 -1.08
N ASN A 70 -7.48 28.37 -0.48
CA ASN A 70 -7.36 27.00 -0.92
C ASN A 70 -8.59 26.20 -0.51
N LEU A 71 -8.79 25.11 -1.22
CA LEU A 71 -9.74 24.08 -0.89
C LEU A 71 -9.09 23.08 0.08
N ASP A 72 -9.74 22.85 1.21
CA ASP A 72 -9.43 21.71 2.09
C ASP A 72 -9.94 20.42 1.43
N PHE A 73 -9.05 19.68 0.79
CA PHE A 73 -9.42 18.47 0.06
C PHE A 73 -9.91 17.36 1.02
N ASN A 74 -9.34 17.28 2.21
CA ASN A 74 -9.78 16.32 3.22
C ASN A 74 -11.21 16.64 3.69
N ASP A 75 -11.53 17.91 3.90
CA ASP A 75 -12.88 18.35 4.25
C ASP A 75 -13.88 18.11 3.10
N LEU A 76 -13.45 18.25 1.84
CA LEU A 76 -14.25 17.86 0.67
C LEU A 76 -14.59 16.36 0.70
N LEU A 77 -13.62 15.48 0.95
CA LEU A 77 -13.86 14.03 1.01
C LEU A 77 -14.88 13.67 2.10
N VAL A 78 -14.79 14.30 3.27
CA VAL A 78 -15.74 14.12 4.37
C VAL A 78 -17.12 14.66 3.99
N SER A 79 -17.19 15.87 3.40
CA SER A 79 -18.43 16.49 2.96
C SER A 79 -19.14 15.65 1.89
N ALA A 80 -18.37 14.98 1.01
CA ALA A 80 -18.89 14.07 -0.01
C ALA A 80 -19.53 12.78 0.56
N CYS A 81 -19.38 12.52 1.86
CA CYS A 81 -20.08 11.45 2.60
C CYS A 81 -21.37 11.92 3.30
N SER A 82 -21.80 13.18 3.10
CA SER A 82 -23.03 13.73 3.67
C SER A 82 -24.25 13.48 2.78
N ASP A 83 -25.47 13.50 3.33
CA ASP A 83 -26.71 13.25 2.56
C ASP A 83 -26.86 14.11 1.28
N SER A 84 -26.19 15.27 1.22
CA SER A 84 -26.14 16.12 0.03
C SER A 84 -25.53 15.43 -1.20
N TYR A 85 -24.72 14.38 -1.01
CA TYR A 85 -24.09 13.60 -2.08
C TYR A 85 -24.64 12.18 -2.21
N ARG A 86 -25.71 11.83 -1.48
CA ARG A 86 -26.26 10.46 -1.42
C ARG A 86 -26.66 9.89 -2.78
N LYS A 87 -27.00 10.76 -3.73
CA LYS A 87 -27.37 10.41 -5.10
C LYS A 87 -26.17 10.10 -6.00
N MET A 88 -24.96 10.21 -5.49
CA MET A 88 -23.68 9.93 -6.14
C MET A 88 -22.89 8.91 -5.29
N PRO A 89 -23.34 7.64 -5.26
CA PRO A 89 -22.78 6.64 -4.36
C PRO A 89 -21.39 6.14 -4.78
N ARG A 90 -20.99 6.32 -6.04
CA ARG A 90 -19.64 6.06 -6.52
C ARG A 90 -18.95 7.40 -6.74
N GLN A 91 -17.76 7.56 -6.20
CA GLN A 91 -17.01 8.81 -6.23
C GLN A 91 -15.55 8.51 -6.60
N LEU A 92 -15.06 9.18 -7.62
CA LEU A 92 -13.69 9.09 -8.09
C LEU A 92 -13.05 10.47 -8.01
N PHE A 93 -11.97 10.57 -7.25
CA PHE A 93 -11.18 11.78 -7.10
C PHE A 93 -9.80 11.55 -7.71
N ILE A 94 -9.33 12.48 -8.52
CA ILE A 94 -8.00 12.44 -9.15
C ILE A 94 -7.32 13.78 -8.85
N VAL A 95 -6.19 13.74 -8.16
CA VAL A 95 -5.47 14.93 -7.69
C VAL A 95 -4.03 14.89 -8.21
N ASP A 96 -3.78 15.65 -9.28
CA ASP A 96 -2.47 15.86 -9.89
C ASP A 96 -1.86 17.17 -9.41
N THR A 97 -1.37 17.14 -8.17
CA THR A 97 -0.70 18.28 -7.53
C THR A 97 0.53 17.83 -6.76
N CYS A 98 1.40 18.79 -6.45
CA CYS A 98 2.43 18.59 -5.44
C CYS A 98 1.81 18.24 -4.09
N ALA A 99 2.56 17.46 -3.31
CA ALA A 99 2.20 17.04 -1.96
C ALA A 99 3.35 17.33 -0.98
N ASN A 100 4.19 18.34 -1.25
CA ASN A 100 5.28 18.75 -0.39
C ASN A 100 4.84 19.73 0.70
N TYR A 101 5.50 19.70 1.84
CA TYR A 101 5.31 20.68 2.90
C TYR A 101 5.91 22.04 2.49
N MET A 102 5.26 23.14 2.88
CA MET A 102 5.66 24.52 2.58
C MET A 102 5.73 25.34 3.88
N PRO A 103 6.89 25.40 4.56
CA PRO A 103 7.04 26.04 5.87
C PRO A 103 6.77 27.56 5.89
N GLN A 104 6.77 28.20 4.73
CA GLN A 104 6.43 29.61 4.57
C GLN A 104 4.94 29.91 4.80
N ILE A 105 4.07 28.90 4.69
CA ILE A 105 2.62 29.00 4.86
C ILE A 105 2.31 28.78 6.35
N LYS A 106 2.29 29.86 7.15
CA LYS A 106 2.22 29.74 8.62
C LYS A 106 0.81 29.59 9.20
N ASN A 107 -0.23 29.97 8.47
CA ASN A 107 -1.65 29.85 8.88
C ASN A 107 -2.57 29.98 7.65
N PRO A 108 -2.68 28.96 6.78
CA PRO A 108 -3.50 29.08 5.59
C PRO A 108 -4.98 29.20 5.99
N PRO A 109 -5.75 30.11 5.36
CA PRO A 109 -7.20 30.18 5.58
C PRO A 109 -7.81 28.82 5.23
N ARG A 110 -8.56 28.25 6.18
CA ARG A 110 -9.27 26.97 5.98
C ARG A 110 -10.63 27.28 5.38
N ASP A 111 -10.78 27.08 4.07
CA ASP A 111 -12.12 27.08 3.46
C ASP A 111 -12.81 25.76 3.79
N GLN A 112 -13.43 25.71 4.97
CA GLN A 112 -14.23 24.56 5.38
C GLN A 112 -15.55 24.60 4.61
N LEU A 113 -15.89 23.51 3.93
CA LEU A 113 -17.12 23.39 3.15
C LEU A 113 -18.37 23.18 4.04
N GLY A 114 -18.25 23.45 5.34
CA GLY A 114 -19.21 23.12 6.37
C GLY A 114 -19.21 21.62 6.62
N LYS A 115 -18.53 21.18 7.68
CA LYS A 115 -18.59 19.78 8.13
C LYS A 115 -20.04 19.38 8.36
N LYS A 116 -20.57 18.54 7.49
CA LYS A 116 -21.84 17.82 7.71
C LYS A 116 -21.49 16.45 8.24
N GLU A 117 -22.29 15.94 9.17
CA GLU A 117 -22.10 14.60 9.68
C GLU A 117 -22.10 13.60 8.50
N PRO A 118 -21.17 12.63 8.46
CA PRO A 118 -21.18 11.60 7.44
C PRO A 118 -22.41 10.70 7.68
N MET A 119 -23.44 10.90 6.86
CA MET A 119 -24.76 10.26 7.00
C MET A 119 -24.93 9.04 6.06
N PHE A 120 -24.00 8.84 5.12
CA PHE A 120 -23.99 7.67 4.24
C PHE A 120 -22.55 7.27 3.87
N SER A 121 -22.41 6.07 3.30
CA SER A 121 -21.11 5.47 2.96
C SER A 121 -20.96 5.28 1.44
N PRO A 122 -20.45 6.29 0.70
CA PRO A 122 -20.13 6.12 -0.71
C PRO A 122 -18.91 5.20 -0.92
N GLU A 123 -18.82 4.58 -2.10
CA GLU A 123 -17.56 4.05 -2.62
C GLU A 123 -16.72 5.24 -3.11
N GLN A 124 -15.64 5.58 -2.40
CA GLN A 124 -14.72 6.66 -2.77
C GLN A 124 -13.37 6.09 -3.16
N PHE A 125 -12.95 6.34 -4.39
CA PHE A 125 -11.59 6.05 -4.85
C PHE A 125 -10.86 7.36 -5.11
N VAL A 126 -9.68 7.54 -4.53
CA VAL A 126 -8.91 8.79 -4.61
C VAL A 126 -7.52 8.48 -5.13
N LEU A 127 -7.14 9.10 -6.24
CA LEU A 127 -5.84 8.98 -6.87
C LEU A 127 -5.02 10.25 -6.63
N PHE A 128 -3.75 10.08 -6.24
CA PHE A 128 -2.80 11.17 -6.05
C PHE A 128 -1.57 10.98 -6.92
N ALA A 129 -1.11 12.06 -7.55
CA ALA A 129 0.11 12.06 -8.36
C ALA A 129 1.41 11.79 -7.59
N GLY A 130 1.40 12.02 -6.28
CA GLY A 130 2.57 11.83 -5.41
C GLY A 130 2.16 11.51 -3.97
N LYS A 131 3.03 10.80 -3.26
CA LYS A 131 2.90 10.60 -1.81
C LYS A 131 3.19 11.89 -1.05
N LEU A 132 2.88 11.91 0.24
CA LEU A 132 3.26 13.01 1.12
C LEU A 132 4.77 13.26 1.03
N GLY A 133 5.15 14.51 0.76
CA GLY A 133 6.52 14.97 0.54
C GLY A 133 6.90 15.16 -0.94
N ASP A 134 6.19 14.53 -1.88
CA ASP A 134 6.58 14.55 -3.28
C ASP A 134 6.20 15.86 -3.98
N ARG A 135 6.94 16.16 -5.05
CA ARG A 135 6.58 17.18 -6.04
C ARG A 135 6.06 16.48 -7.29
N ALA A 136 4.85 16.84 -7.72
CA ALA A 136 4.32 16.39 -8.99
C ALA A 136 5.02 17.14 -10.13
N LYS A 137 5.48 16.40 -11.13
CA LYS A 137 6.19 16.92 -12.30
C LYS A 137 5.18 17.40 -13.33
N ASN A 138 5.33 18.65 -13.75
CA ASN A 138 4.61 19.21 -14.89
C ASN A 138 5.37 18.97 -16.19
N LEU A 139 4.65 18.82 -17.29
CA LEU A 139 5.19 18.72 -18.64
C LEU A 139 4.76 19.97 -19.42
N ASP A 140 5.55 21.04 -19.29
CA ASP A 140 5.16 22.38 -19.80
C ASP A 140 4.84 22.38 -21.30
N SER A 141 5.59 21.61 -22.10
CA SER A 141 5.35 21.48 -23.55
C SER A 141 4.03 20.77 -23.90
N GLU A 142 3.52 19.92 -23.01
CA GLU A 142 2.30 19.14 -23.19
C GLU A 142 1.11 19.76 -22.45
N GLN A 143 1.32 20.86 -21.71
CA GLN A 143 0.32 21.52 -20.87
C GLN A 143 -0.44 20.56 -19.93
N THR A 144 0.26 19.56 -19.40
CA THR A 144 -0.32 18.52 -18.54
C THR A 144 0.66 18.06 -17.47
N GLY A 145 0.14 17.54 -16.37
CA GLY A 145 0.95 16.85 -15.37
C GLY A 145 1.44 15.49 -15.91
N LEU A 146 2.65 15.09 -15.53
CA LEU A 146 3.19 13.78 -15.88
C LEU A 146 2.27 12.65 -15.42
N TYR A 147 1.64 12.80 -14.25
CA TYR A 147 0.71 11.82 -13.72
C TYR A 147 -0.54 11.70 -14.57
N THR A 148 -1.19 12.83 -14.88
CA THR A 148 -2.36 12.85 -15.76
C THR A 148 -2.05 12.26 -17.13
N ARG A 149 -0.89 12.58 -17.72
CA ARG A 149 -0.48 12.01 -19.01
C ARG A 149 -0.42 10.49 -18.98
N GLU A 150 0.24 9.91 -17.97
CA GLU A 150 0.33 8.45 -17.86
C GLU A 150 -1.02 7.83 -17.50
N LEU A 151 -1.82 8.44 -16.62
CA LEU A 151 -3.19 8.00 -16.32
C LEU A 151 -4.05 7.93 -17.59
N LEU A 152 -4.01 8.97 -18.42
CA LEU A 152 -4.77 8.98 -19.68
C LEU A 152 -4.29 7.90 -20.65
N LYS A 153 -3.00 7.58 -20.70
CA LYS A 153 -2.49 6.44 -21.50
C LYS A 153 -3.04 5.12 -20.99
N GLU A 154 -2.92 4.84 -19.69
CA GLU A 154 -3.45 3.60 -19.10
C GLU A 154 -4.95 3.46 -19.35
N LEU A 155 -5.71 4.56 -19.27
CA LEU A 155 -7.14 4.58 -19.56
C LEU A 155 -7.45 4.40 -21.06
N SER A 156 -6.62 4.94 -21.96
CA SER A 156 -6.82 4.84 -23.41
C SER A 156 -6.43 3.49 -23.98
N ASP A 157 -5.48 2.81 -23.34
CA ASP A 157 -5.03 1.47 -23.72
C ASP A 157 -6.04 0.38 -23.28
N LEU A 158 -7.04 0.73 -22.45
CA LEU A 158 -8.14 -0.18 -22.13
C LEU A 158 -9.04 -0.40 -23.37
N PRO A 159 -9.45 -1.65 -23.64
CA PRO A 159 -10.52 -1.94 -24.57
C PRO A 159 -11.78 -1.12 -24.29
N PRO A 160 -12.52 -0.69 -25.32
CA PRO A 160 -13.77 0.04 -25.15
C PRO A 160 -14.74 -0.70 -24.22
N SER A 161 -15.04 -0.10 -23.07
CA SER A 161 -15.93 -0.66 -22.06
C SER A 161 -17.19 0.20 -21.89
N LYS A 162 -18.33 -0.46 -21.71
CA LYS A 162 -19.59 0.20 -21.31
C LYS A 162 -19.66 0.47 -19.80
N ILE A 163 -18.67 0.04 -19.02
CA ILE A 163 -18.58 0.25 -17.57
C ILE A 163 -17.53 1.33 -17.30
N TRP A 164 -17.97 2.43 -16.69
CA TRP A 164 -17.10 3.51 -16.23
C TRP A 164 -17.47 3.92 -14.78
N PRO A 165 -16.49 4.25 -13.92
CA PRO A 165 -15.06 4.10 -14.13
C PRO A 165 -14.64 2.62 -14.21
N PRO A 166 -13.48 2.32 -14.84
CA PRO A 166 -12.87 1.00 -14.80
C PRO A 166 -12.45 0.66 -13.37
N ASP A 167 -11.85 -0.52 -13.17
CA ASP A 167 -11.25 -0.82 -11.87
C ASP A 167 -10.04 0.07 -11.62
N MET A 168 -10.26 1.06 -10.76
CA MET A 168 -9.28 2.08 -10.45
C MET A 168 -8.14 1.53 -9.57
N GLU A 169 -8.31 0.40 -8.91
CA GLU A 169 -7.23 -0.28 -8.17
C GLU A 169 -6.20 -0.84 -9.15
N VAL A 170 -6.67 -1.49 -10.21
CA VAL A 170 -5.80 -1.97 -11.30
C VAL A 170 -5.11 -0.79 -11.99
N ILE A 171 -5.83 0.28 -12.29
CA ILE A 171 -5.23 1.50 -12.84
C ILE A 171 -4.17 2.09 -11.90
N ALA A 172 -4.44 2.17 -10.60
CA ALA A 172 -3.48 2.68 -9.62
C ALA A 172 -2.21 1.82 -9.56
N TYR A 173 -2.36 0.50 -9.65
CA TYR A 173 -1.24 -0.42 -9.71
C TYR A 173 -0.40 -0.22 -11.00
N LEU A 174 -1.04 -0.15 -12.17
CA LEU A 174 -0.36 0.08 -13.45
C LEU A 174 0.42 1.40 -13.43
N LEU A 175 -0.21 2.45 -12.90
CA LEU A 175 0.44 3.75 -12.72
C LEU A 175 1.64 3.67 -11.78
N LYS A 176 1.54 2.95 -10.67
CA LYS A 176 2.70 2.74 -9.78
C LYS A 176 3.85 2.09 -10.55
N HIS A 177 3.62 0.99 -11.25
CA HIS A 177 4.66 0.29 -12.02
C HIS A 177 5.26 1.19 -13.11
N ARG A 178 4.43 1.97 -13.79
CA ARG A 178 4.88 2.94 -14.78
C ARG A 178 5.79 4.00 -14.17
N PHE A 179 5.42 4.52 -13.00
CA PHE A 179 6.24 5.49 -12.29
C PHE A 179 7.51 4.86 -11.70
N ASP A 180 7.49 3.59 -11.28
CA ASP A 180 8.69 2.87 -10.86
C ASP A 180 9.73 2.81 -12.00
N LYS A 181 9.27 2.52 -13.23
CA LYS A 181 10.10 2.58 -14.43
C LYS A 181 10.62 3.98 -14.70
N LEU A 182 9.76 5.01 -14.71
CA LEU A 182 10.16 6.40 -14.92
C LEU A 182 11.20 6.87 -13.89
N ARG A 183 11.09 6.42 -12.63
CA ARG A 183 12.10 6.72 -11.59
C ARG A 183 13.42 6.00 -11.85
N SER A 184 13.38 4.73 -12.27
CA SER A 184 14.60 3.98 -12.64
C SER A 184 15.35 4.60 -13.81
N GLU A 185 14.63 5.28 -14.70
CA GLU A 185 15.16 6.02 -15.86
C GLU A 185 15.54 7.47 -15.53
N GLY A 186 15.36 7.93 -14.28
CA GLY A 186 15.62 9.31 -13.86
C GLY A 186 14.66 10.35 -14.45
N LEU A 187 13.52 9.92 -15.01
CA LEU A 187 12.54 10.78 -15.66
C LEU A 187 11.48 11.34 -14.69
N ALA A 188 11.35 10.76 -13.49
CA ALA A 188 10.46 11.21 -12.44
C ALA A 188 11.07 10.91 -11.06
N GLU A 189 10.56 11.58 -10.02
CA GLU A 189 10.86 11.27 -8.61
C GLU A 189 9.60 10.93 -7.81
N GLN A 190 8.43 11.40 -8.26
CA GLN A 190 7.15 11.20 -7.59
C GLN A 190 6.70 9.74 -7.57
N ILE A 191 5.96 9.37 -6.53
CA ILE A 191 5.39 8.05 -6.29
C ILE A 191 3.87 8.21 -6.18
N PRO A 192 3.10 7.82 -7.21
CA PRO A 192 1.65 7.83 -7.14
C PRO A 192 1.12 7.01 -5.96
N THR A 193 0.02 7.47 -5.36
CA THR A 193 -0.66 6.77 -4.27
C THR A 193 -2.16 6.90 -4.39
N TYR A 194 -2.93 6.11 -3.65
CA TYR A 194 -4.38 6.16 -3.66
C TYR A 194 -4.97 5.87 -2.28
N ILE A 195 -6.21 6.32 -2.09
CA ILE A 195 -7.08 5.95 -0.96
C ILE A 195 -8.32 5.30 -1.55
N TRP A 196 -8.78 4.22 -0.93
CA TRP A 196 -10.06 3.62 -1.24
C TRP A 196 -10.89 3.49 0.03
N ASN A 197 -12.16 3.91 -0.02
CA ASN A 197 -13.10 3.81 1.08
C ASN A 197 -14.40 3.15 0.59
N ARG A 198 -14.79 2.03 1.22
CA ARG A 198 -15.99 1.22 0.88
C ARG A 198 -16.89 0.97 2.09
N GLY A 199 -17.28 2.01 2.82
CA GLY A 199 -18.41 1.95 3.76
C GLY A 199 -18.37 0.95 4.94
N TRP A 200 -19.41 1.00 5.78
CA TRP A 200 -19.43 0.41 7.14
C TRP A 200 -19.70 -1.11 7.24
N GLN A 201 -19.81 -1.87 6.14
CA GLN A 201 -19.93 -3.34 6.21
C GLN A 201 -18.59 -4.10 6.26
N GLY A 202 -17.49 -3.36 6.48
CA GLY A 202 -16.17 -3.90 6.77
C GLY A 202 -15.31 -4.06 5.51
N GLN A 203 -14.03 -3.65 5.62
CA GLN A 203 -12.95 -3.69 4.60
C GLN A 203 -13.07 -2.58 3.52
N ASP A 204 -12.13 -1.66 3.28
CA ASP A 204 -10.72 -1.53 3.63
C ASP A 204 -10.30 -0.05 3.60
N ASN A 205 -9.48 0.40 4.56
CA ASN A 205 -8.62 1.56 4.36
C ASN A 205 -7.33 1.05 3.68
N ILE A 206 -7.37 0.76 2.38
CA ILE A 206 -6.12 0.65 1.62
C ILE A 206 -5.67 2.08 1.33
N ILE A 207 -4.88 2.64 2.23
CA ILE A 207 -3.77 3.47 1.78
C ILE A 207 -2.82 2.46 1.18
N SER A 208 -2.60 2.43 -0.13
CA SER A 208 -1.49 1.62 -0.65
C SER A 208 -0.19 2.24 -0.15
N PRO A 209 0.60 1.55 0.69
CA PRO A 209 1.90 2.00 1.12
C PRO A 209 2.94 0.96 0.67
N ILE A 210 2.80 0.31 -0.50
CA ILE A 210 3.77 -0.74 -0.88
C ILE A 210 5.01 -0.12 -1.52
N ASN A 211 5.59 0.89 -0.85
CA ASN A 211 6.96 0.88 -0.28
C ASN A 211 7.41 2.31 0.05
N SER A 212 7.32 2.72 1.32
CA SER A 212 8.38 3.50 1.97
C SER A 212 8.26 3.50 3.50
N ASN A 213 8.41 2.33 4.12
CA ASN A 213 9.33 2.26 5.28
C ASN A 213 10.67 1.61 4.91
N SER A 214 10.88 1.22 3.65
CA SER A 214 12.17 0.76 3.13
C SER A 214 12.90 1.81 2.27
N SER A 215 12.64 3.11 2.49
CA SER A 215 13.50 4.19 1.97
C SER A 215 14.55 4.60 3.01
N SER A 216 15.48 3.71 3.30
CA SER A 216 16.80 4.09 3.78
C SER A 216 17.85 3.08 3.33
N ASN A 217 17.97 2.87 2.01
CA ASN A 217 19.12 2.18 1.41
C ASN A 217 19.45 2.71 0.01
N ILE A 218 19.41 4.03 -0.16
CA ILE A 218 20.26 4.71 -1.14
C ILE A 218 21.21 5.58 -0.32
N ARG A 219 22.51 5.37 -0.54
CA ARG A 219 23.64 5.90 0.23
C ARG A 219 23.44 7.36 0.64
N GLY A 220 23.50 7.63 1.95
CA GLY A 220 23.73 8.97 2.51
C GLY A 220 22.50 9.67 3.08
N THR A 221 21.98 9.19 4.22
CA THR A 221 21.43 9.95 5.37
C THR A 221 20.55 8.99 6.20
N LYS A 222 21.04 8.54 7.36
CA LYS A 222 20.27 7.69 8.30
C LYS A 222 19.14 8.53 8.90
N LYS A 223 17.89 8.03 8.88
CA LYS A 223 16.80 8.57 9.72
C LYS A 223 17.20 8.42 11.21
N PRO A 224 16.92 9.39 12.08
CA PRO A 224 17.03 9.21 13.54
C PRO A 224 16.11 8.09 14.03
N TYR A 225 16.59 7.28 14.97
CA TYR A 225 15.82 6.47 15.92
C TYR A 225 14.97 7.33 16.90
N SER A 226 15.15 8.66 16.90
CA SER A 226 14.40 9.61 17.73
C SER A 226 12.94 9.81 17.30
N THR A 227 12.01 9.20 18.05
CA THR A 227 10.65 9.72 18.38
C THR A 227 9.82 8.75 19.24
N LYS A 228 10.25 7.48 19.43
CA LYS A 228 9.55 6.52 20.30
C LYS A 228 10.19 6.46 21.69
N ASN A 229 9.40 6.72 22.74
CA ASN A 229 9.76 6.36 24.11
C ASN A 229 9.91 4.83 24.16
N LEU A 230 11.11 4.34 24.53
CA LEU A 230 11.35 2.92 24.70
C LEU A 230 10.46 2.38 25.82
N SER A 231 9.82 1.23 25.61
CA SER A 231 9.14 0.53 26.69
C SER A 231 10.15 0.04 27.73
N TYR A 232 9.72 -0.23 28.95
CA TYR A 232 10.61 -0.76 29.99
C TYR A 232 11.26 -2.08 29.58
N SER A 233 10.53 -2.97 28.89
CA SER A 233 11.09 -4.24 28.39
C SER A 233 12.17 -4.02 27.34
N GLN A 234 11.97 -3.08 26.41
CA GLN A 234 12.95 -2.72 25.40
C GLN A 234 14.22 -2.09 26.02
N LYS A 235 14.07 -1.25 27.06
CA LYS A 235 15.21 -0.71 27.82
C LYS A 235 16.01 -1.80 28.51
N VAL A 236 15.31 -2.76 29.14
CA VAL A 236 15.93 -3.91 29.81
C VAL A 236 16.72 -4.77 28.81
N GLU A 237 16.16 -5.00 27.63
CA GLU A 237 16.79 -5.79 26.58
C GLU A 237 18.05 -5.10 26.02
N LEU A 238 17.94 -3.81 25.64
CA LEU A 238 19.09 -3.01 25.21
C LEU A 238 20.16 -2.94 26.29
N ARG A 239 19.79 -2.72 27.55
CA ARG A 239 20.74 -2.72 28.67
C ARG A 239 21.53 -4.01 28.73
N ASN A 240 20.87 -5.16 28.63
CA ASN A 240 21.56 -6.46 28.71
C ASN A 240 22.60 -6.58 27.59
N LYS A 241 22.19 -6.33 26.34
CA LYS A 241 23.08 -6.41 25.17
C LYS A 241 24.24 -5.40 25.26
N LEU A 242 23.97 -4.17 25.67
CA LEU A 242 25.00 -3.13 25.84
C LEU A 242 25.98 -3.48 26.97
N THR A 243 25.51 -4.09 28.06
CA THR A 243 26.38 -4.49 29.18
C THR A 243 27.32 -5.64 28.79
N ASP A 244 26.90 -6.47 27.84
CA ASP A 244 27.70 -7.59 27.31
C ASP A 244 28.78 -7.15 26.31
N CYS A 245 28.70 -5.92 25.77
CA CYS A 245 29.74 -5.36 24.93
C CYS A 245 31.02 -5.08 25.74
N GLN A 246 32.17 -5.59 25.29
CA GLN A 246 33.46 -5.44 25.97
C GLN A 246 33.86 -3.98 26.20
N GLY A 247 33.48 -3.08 25.28
CA GLY A 247 33.68 -1.62 25.42
C GLY A 247 32.97 -1.04 26.64
N VAL A 248 31.80 -1.55 27.00
CA VAL A 248 31.01 -1.12 28.17
C VAL A 248 31.40 -1.89 29.43
N LYS A 249 31.78 -3.16 29.28
CA LYS A 249 32.17 -4.05 30.39
C LYS A 249 33.46 -3.59 31.09
N LYS A 250 34.45 -3.10 30.34
CA LYS A 250 35.74 -2.61 30.88
C LYS A 250 35.62 -1.13 31.27
N LYS A 251 35.85 -0.80 32.55
CA LYS A 251 35.73 0.59 33.06
C LYS A 251 36.49 1.62 32.22
N ALA A 252 37.77 1.38 31.92
CA ALA A 252 38.57 2.32 31.14
C ALA A 252 38.01 2.62 29.74
N ARG A 253 37.47 1.62 29.03
CA ARG A 253 36.86 1.81 27.70
C ARG A 253 35.49 2.47 27.81
N ARG A 254 34.71 2.11 28.82
CA ARG A 254 33.41 2.72 29.10
C ARG A 254 33.56 4.21 29.39
N ASP A 255 34.57 4.60 30.15
CA ASP A 255 34.84 6.00 30.48
C ASP A 255 35.22 6.79 29.21
N LEU A 256 35.93 6.19 28.24
CA LEU A 256 36.19 6.79 26.92
C LEU A 256 34.88 6.97 26.11
N ILE A 257 34.03 5.94 26.06
CA ILE A 257 32.73 6.00 25.38
C ILE A 257 31.90 7.16 25.93
N PHE A 258 31.88 7.32 27.25
CA PHE A 258 31.14 8.39 27.92
C PHE A 258 31.74 9.77 27.71
N GLN A 259 33.07 9.89 27.74
CA GLN A 259 33.74 11.16 27.40
C GLN A 259 33.41 11.58 25.97
N GLU A 260 33.43 10.66 25.01
CA GLU A 260 33.08 10.96 23.63
C GLU A 260 31.61 11.36 23.47
N LEU A 261 30.71 10.68 24.20
CA LEU A 261 29.28 11.01 24.19
C LEU A 261 29.02 12.41 24.80
N LEU A 262 29.70 12.75 25.89
CA LEU A 262 29.58 14.04 26.58
C LEU A 262 30.08 15.23 25.73
N LYS A 263 30.98 15.02 24.75
CA LYS A 263 31.36 16.07 23.78
C LYS A 263 30.17 16.56 22.97
N SER A 264 29.24 15.64 22.64
CA SER A 264 28.05 15.93 21.83
C SER A 264 26.83 16.26 22.71
N TYR A 265 26.79 15.75 23.94
CA TYR A 265 25.66 15.88 24.87
C TYR A 265 26.14 16.19 26.30
N PRO A 266 26.66 17.40 26.57
CA PRO A 266 27.25 17.76 27.86
C PRO A 266 26.26 17.78 29.04
N GLN A 267 24.95 17.79 28.75
CA GLN A 267 23.87 17.79 29.73
C GLN A 267 23.59 16.42 30.36
N LEU A 268 24.20 15.34 29.86
CA LEU A 268 24.01 13.99 30.40
C LEU A 268 24.67 13.85 31.79
N LEU A 269 23.95 13.28 32.73
CA LEU A 269 24.41 13.05 34.10
C LEU A 269 24.90 11.61 34.25
N ILE A 270 26.22 11.43 34.22
CA ILE A 270 26.89 10.13 34.36
C ILE A 270 27.42 9.99 35.80
N GLN A 271 26.83 9.08 36.57
CA GLN A 271 27.21 8.84 37.97
C GLN A 271 28.24 7.71 38.08
N ASP A 272 29.51 8.05 38.32
CA ASP A 272 30.65 7.09 38.32
C ASP A 272 30.61 6.02 39.44
N ARG A 273 29.69 6.15 40.42
CA ARG A 273 29.54 5.19 41.53
C ARG A 273 28.50 4.08 41.29
N MET A 274 27.79 4.09 40.15
CA MET A 274 26.78 3.07 39.85
C MET A 274 27.39 1.80 39.24
N GLN A 275 26.73 0.65 39.46
CA GLN A 275 26.98 -0.56 38.69
C GLN A 275 26.65 -0.34 37.21
N THR A 276 27.41 -0.97 36.30
CA THR A 276 27.30 -0.77 34.84
C THR A 276 25.88 -0.91 34.32
N SER A 277 25.13 -1.92 34.77
CA SER A 277 23.74 -2.16 34.35
C SER A 277 22.79 -1.02 34.73
N SER A 278 22.88 -0.52 35.96
CA SER A 278 22.08 0.62 36.46
C SER A 278 22.46 1.93 35.77
N LEU A 279 23.76 2.10 35.50
CA LEU A 279 24.28 3.25 34.77
C LEU A 279 23.74 3.30 33.34
N ILE A 280 23.75 2.17 32.64
CA ILE A 280 23.20 2.06 31.28
C ILE A 280 21.69 2.30 31.26
N MET A 281 20.92 1.79 32.22
CA MET A 281 19.48 2.08 32.30
C MET A 281 19.19 3.57 32.46
N ASN A 282 19.85 4.23 33.42
CA ASN A 282 19.67 5.65 33.66
C ASN A 282 20.09 6.46 32.43
N LEU A 283 21.19 6.06 31.77
CA LEU A 283 21.63 6.69 30.54
C LEU A 283 20.61 6.51 29.41
N LEU A 284 20.04 5.31 29.21
CA LEU A 284 18.98 5.09 28.22
C LEU A 284 17.77 6.00 28.46
N ASP A 285 17.38 6.25 29.71
CA ASP A 285 16.30 7.18 30.05
C ASP A 285 16.64 8.63 29.66
N GLN A 286 17.87 9.07 29.92
CA GLN A 286 18.31 10.42 29.56
C GLN A 286 18.46 10.59 28.04
N LEU A 287 18.99 9.59 27.34
CA LEU A 287 19.19 9.62 25.88
C LEU A 287 17.88 9.73 25.10
N GLN A 288 16.77 9.20 25.62
CA GLN A 288 15.45 9.34 24.99
C GLN A 288 14.94 10.80 24.98
N SER A 289 15.45 11.65 25.88
CA SER A 289 15.05 13.05 25.98
C SER A 289 15.84 13.97 25.02
N HIS A 290 16.77 13.41 24.24
CA HIS A 290 17.66 14.15 23.36
C HIS A 290 17.67 13.54 21.95
N GLY A 291 17.36 14.35 20.94
CA GLY A 291 17.37 13.90 19.55
C GLY A 291 18.76 13.38 19.14
N TYR A 292 18.80 12.22 18.50
CA TYR A 292 20.02 11.56 17.97
C TYR A 292 21.02 11.04 19.02
N ALA A 293 20.71 11.12 20.33
CA ALA A 293 21.67 10.80 21.36
C ALA A 293 21.91 9.29 21.51
N LEU A 294 20.87 8.47 21.33
CA LEU A 294 20.96 7.02 21.41
C LEU A 294 21.76 6.43 20.23
N GLU A 295 21.54 6.96 19.04
CA GLU A 295 22.25 6.67 17.80
C GLU A 295 23.75 6.89 17.99
N LYS A 296 24.09 8.06 18.53
CA LYS A 296 25.47 8.45 18.78
C LYS A 296 26.12 7.55 19.81
N PHE A 297 25.39 7.22 20.88
CA PHE A 297 25.87 6.30 21.90
C PHE A 297 26.17 4.91 21.33
N ILE A 298 25.27 4.37 20.51
CA ILE A 298 25.45 3.09 19.82
C ILE A 298 26.64 3.15 18.85
N GLU A 299 26.80 4.23 18.09
CA GLU A 299 27.92 4.43 17.16
C GLU A 299 29.27 4.40 17.88
N ILE A 300 29.40 5.15 18.98
CA ILE A 300 30.64 5.18 19.78
C ILE A 300 30.96 3.78 20.34
N ILE A 301 29.94 3.07 20.84
CA ILE A 301 30.12 1.69 21.33
C ILE A 301 30.63 0.78 20.22
N LYS A 302 30.12 0.90 18.99
CA LYS A 302 30.59 0.08 17.86
C LYS A 302 32.06 0.35 17.57
N ILE A 303 32.44 1.62 17.48
CA ILE A 303 33.84 2.02 17.22
C ILE A 303 34.76 1.44 18.30
N GLU A 304 34.41 1.62 19.58
CA GLU A 304 35.21 1.16 20.73
C GLU A 304 35.19 -0.36 20.95
N ALA A 305 34.11 -1.03 20.54
CA ALA A 305 34.03 -2.48 20.55
C ALA A 305 34.93 -3.05 19.45
N THR A 306 34.93 -2.52 18.23
CA THR A 306 35.76 -3.02 17.11
C THR A 306 37.25 -2.70 17.21
N GLY A 307 37.69 -1.93 18.22
CA GLY A 307 39.09 -1.54 18.40
C GLY A 307 40.01 -2.64 18.97
N GLN A 308 41.07 -2.92 18.18
CA GLN A 308 42.32 -3.66 18.46
C GLN A 308 42.28 -5.14 18.89
N ASP A 309 41.12 -5.75 19.18
CA ASP A 309 40.99 -7.20 19.43
C ASP A 309 39.63 -7.71 18.91
N SER A 310 39.46 -7.79 17.58
CA SER A 310 38.24 -8.33 16.97
C SER A 310 38.24 -9.86 17.03
N SER A 311 37.69 -10.43 18.10
CA SER A 311 37.35 -11.86 18.13
C SER A 311 35.98 -12.10 17.48
N GLU A 312 35.78 -13.27 16.86
CA GLU A 312 34.47 -13.67 16.29
C GLU A 312 33.32 -13.56 17.32
N GLU A 313 33.61 -13.80 18.60
CA GLU A 313 32.64 -13.68 19.68
C GLU A 313 32.18 -12.23 19.92
N MET A 314 33.05 -11.26 19.63
CA MET A 314 32.76 -9.83 19.77
C MET A 314 31.94 -9.31 18.59
N GLU A 315 32.28 -9.73 17.37
CA GLU A 315 31.49 -9.42 16.16
C GLU A 315 30.06 -9.94 16.31
N LYS A 316 29.90 -11.17 16.81
CA LYS A 316 28.59 -11.75 17.10
C LYS A 316 27.77 -10.95 18.12
N LYS A 317 28.40 -10.41 19.17
CA LYS A 317 27.72 -9.57 20.18
C LYS A 317 27.28 -8.21 19.60
N ILE A 318 28.06 -7.66 18.68
CA ILE A 318 27.68 -6.43 17.96
C ILE A 318 26.52 -6.70 17.01
N GLU A 319 26.55 -7.81 16.28
CA GLU A 319 25.46 -8.24 15.38
C GLU A 319 24.15 -8.49 16.14
N ASP A 320 24.21 -9.12 17.30
CA ASP A 320 23.07 -9.31 18.21
C ASP A 320 22.48 -7.97 18.68
N LEU A 321 23.34 -7.00 19.02
CA LEU A 321 22.93 -5.66 19.43
C LEU A 321 22.25 -4.92 18.26
N GLU A 322 22.82 -5.01 17.05
CA GLU A 322 22.22 -4.43 15.83
C GLU A 322 20.84 -5.00 15.52
N THR A 323 20.69 -6.32 15.66
CA THR A 323 19.41 -7.01 15.48
C THR A 323 18.37 -6.49 16.48
N THR A 324 18.74 -6.40 17.75
CA THR A 324 17.85 -5.89 18.82
C THR A 324 17.43 -4.44 18.54
N ILE A 325 18.35 -3.60 18.05
CA ILE A 325 18.06 -2.20 17.69
C ILE A 325 17.07 -2.13 16.53
N LEU A 326 17.24 -2.96 15.50
CA LEU A 326 16.32 -3.03 14.38
C LEU A 326 14.92 -3.44 14.83
N GLU A 327 14.78 -4.46 15.67
CA GLU A 327 13.48 -4.90 16.20
C GLU A 327 12.76 -3.83 17.04
N ILE A 328 13.51 -2.98 17.74
CA ILE A 328 12.97 -1.94 18.62
C ILE A 328 12.55 -0.69 17.84
N PHE A 329 13.41 -0.22 16.94
CA PHE A 329 13.24 1.08 16.26
C PHE A 329 12.62 0.98 14.87
N ASP A 330 12.72 -0.20 14.25
CA ASP A 330 12.03 -0.55 13.01
C ASP A 330 11.22 -1.85 13.22
N PRO A 331 10.26 -1.83 14.18
CA PRO A 331 9.52 -3.03 14.53
C PRO A 331 8.78 -3.53 13.29
N VAL A 332 9.03 -4.79 12.95
CA VAL A 332 8.31 -5.50 11.89
C VAL A 332 6.82 -5.25 12.11
N PRO A 333 6.06 -4.77 11.10
CA PRO A 333 4.61 -4.65 11.23
C PRO A 333 4.08 -5.99 11.72
N SER A 334 3.17 -5.99 12.71
CA SER A 334 2.65 -7.22 13.30
C SER A 334 2.28 -8.19 12.18
N SER A 335 2.98 -9.33 12.12
CA SER A 335 2.81 -10.31 11.05
C SER A 335 1.31 -10.55 10.87
N PRO A 336 0.78 -10.38 9.65
CA PRO A 336 -0.57 -10.83 9.34
C PRO A 336 -0.75 -12.24 9.87
N LYS A 337 -1.89 -12.53 10.50
CA LYS A 337 -2.27 -13.91 10.79
C LYS A 337 -3.12 -14.41 9.65
N VAL A 338 -2.66 -15.42 8.94
CA VAL A 338 -3.42 -16.07 7.88
C VAL A 338 -3.93 -17.40 8.42
N GLU A 339 -5.25 -17.54 8.49
CA GLU A 339 -5.90 -18.72 9.07
C GLU A 339 -6.90 -19.30 8.07
N LYS A 340 -6.79 -20.60 7.75
CA LYS A 340 -7.79 -21.31 6.94
C LYS A 340 -8.94 -21.77 7.83
N ILE A 341 -10.11 -21.15 7.69
CA ILE A 341 -11.33 -21.51 8.40
C ILE A 341 -12.14 -22.50 7.55
N ASN A 342 -11.84 -23.80 7.71
CA ASN A 342 -12.50 -24.86 6.94
C ASN A 342 -14.02 -24.91 7.13
N ALA A 343 -14.53 -24.61 8.34
CA ALA A 343 -15.97 -24.60 8.61
C ALA A 343 -16.74 -23.55 7.79
N GLU A 344 -16.09 -22.42 7.49
CA GLU A 344 -16.68 -21.30 6.75
C GLU A 344 -16.23 -21.27 5.28
N ASN A 345 -15.34 -22.18 4.88
CA ASN A 345 -14.65 -22.20 3.59
C ASN A 345 -13.98 -20.87 3.21
N GLN A 346 -13.37 -20.22 4.20
CA GLN A 346 -12.73 -18.91 4.05
C GLN A 346 -11.32 -18.90 4.64
N TRP A 347 -10.42 -18.18 4.01
CA TRP A 347 -9.20 -17.69 4.64
C TRP A 347 -9.52 -16.41 5.40
N LEU A 348 -8.98 -16.30 6.61
CA LEU A 348 -9.04 -15.10 7.43
C LEU A 348 -7.63 -14.53 7.53
N ILE A 349 -7.44 -13.32 7.00
CA ILE A 349 -6.18 -12.57 7.14
C ILE A 349 -6.41 -11.46 8.15
N ARG A 350 -5.72 -11.49 9.28
CA ARG A 350 -5.79 -10.44 10.31
C ARG A 350 -4.56 -9.54 10.23
N ILE A 351 -4.76 -8.26 9.97
CA ILE A 351 -3.70 -7.24 9.93
C ILE A 351 -4.07 -6.17 10.95
N ASN A 352 -3.29 -6.04 12.03
CA ASN A 352 -3.63 -5.17 13.16
C ASN A 352 -5.05 -5.45 13.72
N SER A 353 -5.95 -4.47 13.68
CA SER A 353 -7.37 -4.58 14.08
C SER A 353 -8.32 -4.90 12.91
N GLN A 354 -7.79 -5.17 11.72
CA GLN A 354 -8.58 -5.47 10.52
C GLN A 354 -8.60 -6.97 10.23
N GLU A 355 -9.75 -7.46 9.78
CA GLU A 355 -9.97 -8.83 9.34
C GLU A 355 -10.39 -8.82 7.88
N ILE A 356 -9.67 -9.54 7.01
CA ILE A 356 -9.99 -9.77 5.60
C ILE A 356 -10.45 -11.21 5.45
N ARG A 357 -11.61 -11.43 4.84
CA ARG A 357 -12.19 -12.76 4.63
C ARG A 357 -12.17 -13.09 3.15
N ILE A 358 -11.48 -14.17 2.79
CA ILE A 358 -11.30 -14.59 1.40
C ILE A 358 -11.95 -15.97 1.23
N PRO A 359 -13.06 -16.11 0.48
CA PRO A 359 -13.66 -17.40 0.24
C PRO A 359 -12.74 -18.27 -0.64
N PHE A 360 -12.41 -19.47 -0.18
CA PHE A 360 -11.67 -20.46 -0.99
C PHE A 360 -12.57 -21.59 -1.52
N LYS A 361 -13.84 -21.64 -1.10
CA LYS A 361 -14.89 -22.35 -1.82
C LYS A 361 -15.80 -21.31 -2.44
N LEU A 362 -15.88 -21.30 -3.77
CA LEU A 362 -16.70 -20.34 -4.49
C LEU A 362 -18.20 -20.69 -4.33
N SER A 363 -19.11 -19.75 -4.62
CA SER A 363 -20.53 -19.95 -4.28
C SER A 363 -21.09 -21.20 -4.96
N GLU A 364 -21.90 -21.96 -4.23
CA GLU A 364 -22.59 -23.10 -4.83
C GLU A 364 -23.57 -22.58 -5.89
N ILE A 365 -23.27 -22.90 -7.14
CA ILE A 365 -24.14 -22.62 -8.27
C ILE A 365 -25.42 -23.44 -8.10
N ALA A 366 -26.57 -22.79 -8.22
CA ALA A 366 -27.84 -23.48 -8.43
C ALA A 366 -27.87 -24.04 -9.87
N ASP A 367 -27.67 -25.36 -10.02
CA ASP A 367 -27.59 -26.05 -11.32
C ASP A 367 -28.81 -25.75 -12.23
N THR A 368 -29.98 -25.49 -11.65
CA THR A 368 -31.22 -25.12 -12.36
C THR A 368 -31.19 -23.70 -12.94
N THR A 369 -30.43 -22.78 -12.34
CA THR A 369 -30.35 -21.38 -12.77
C THR A 369 -29.50 -21.24 -14.03
N ILE A 370 -28.34 -21.92 -14.08
CA ILE A 370 -27.46 -21.90 -15.27
C ILE A 370 -28.15 -22.56 -16.46
N LYS A 371 -28.79 -23.72 -16.25
CA LYS A 371 -29.44 -24.49 -17.31
C LYS A 371 -30.45 -23.65 -18.11
N ASN A 372 -31.23 -22.78 -17.48
CA ASN A 372 -32.36 -22.15 -18.19
C ASN A 372 -32.08 -20.71 -18.66
N THR A 373 -30.89 -20.15 -18.44
CA THR A 373 -30.67 -18.69 -18.65
C THR A 373 -29.37 -18.27 -19.33
N MET A 374 -28.43 -19.18 -19.61
CA MET A 374 -27.12 -18.78 -20.16
C MET A 374 -27.17 -18.54 -21.68
N THR A 375 -26.77 -17.34 -22.10
CA THR A 375 -26.71 -16.92 -23.51
C THR A 375 -25.43 -17.41 -24.20
N ALA A 376 -25.43 -17.48 -25.53
CA ALA A 376 -24.23 -17.82 -26.32
C ALA A 376 -23.06 -16.85 -26.10
N GLN A 377 -23.33 -15.58 -25.79
CA GLN A 377 -22.31 -14.59 -25.45
C GLN A 377 -21.68 -14.85 -24.08
N GLU A 378 -22.50 -15.23 -23.09
CA GLU A 378 -22.01 -15.65 -21.77
C GLU A 378 -21.18 -16.94 -21.89
N MET A 379 -21.57 -17.90 -22.74
CA MET A 379 -20.79 -19.11 -23.00
C MET A 379 -19.39 -18.80 -23.54
N ARG A 380 -19.27 -17.90 -24.53
CA ARG A 380 -17.95 -17.48 -25.04
C ARG A 380 -17.10 -16.83 -23.96
N THR A 381 -17.74 -16.03 -23.11
CA THR A 381 -17.08 -15.37 -21.97
C THR A 381 -16.56 -16.41 -20.96
N TRP A 382 -17.35 -17.44 -20.66
CA TRP A 382 -16.94 -18.52 -19.76
C TRP A 382 -15.84 -19.42 -20.31
N LYS A 383 -15.82 -19.64 -21.62
CA LYS A 383 -14.70 -20.33 -22.28
C LYS A 383 -13.41 -19.53 -22.13
N GLU A 384 -13.47 -18.22 -22.32
CA GLU A 384 -12.32 -17.34 -22.12
C GLU A 384 -11.85 -17.37 -20.66
N ILE A 385 -12.77 -17.17 -19.69
CA ILE A 385 -12.48 -17.26 -18.25
C ILE A 385 -11.79 -18.59 -17.91
N HIS A 386 -12.35 -19.70 -18.40
CA HIS A 386 -11.77 -21.03 -18.19
C HIS A 386 -10.34 -21.10 -18.71
N THR A 387 -10.10 -20.75 -19.98
CA THR A 387 -8.76 -20.79 -20.58
C THR A 387 -7.77 -19.91 -19.81
N GLN A 388 -8.19 -18.73 -19.35
CA GLN A 388 -7.33 -17.87 -18.55
C GLN A 388 -7.03 -18.46 -17.16
N CYS A 389 -8.03 -19.00 -16.46
CA CYS A 389 -7.81 -19.70 -15.20
C CYS A 389 -6.88 -20.90 -15.37
N GLU A 390 -6.99 -21.65 -16.47
CA GLU A 390 -6.13 -22.79 -16.78
C GLU A 390 -4.67 -22.35 -16.98
N ILE A 391 -4.45 -21.25 -17.71
CA ILE A 391 -3.12 -20.66 -17.88
C ILE A 391 -2.54 -20.25 -16.53
N LEU A 392 -3.31 -19.53 -15.71
CA LEU A 392 -2.85 -19.06 -14.41
C LEU A 392 -2.52 -20.21 -13.46
N VAL A 393 -3.40 -21.23 -13.38
CA VAL A 393 -3.16 -22.43 -12.54
C VAL A 393 -1.92 -23.16 -13.00
N ARG A 394 -1.79 -23.43 -14.31
CA ARG A 394 -0.63 -24.15 -14.86
C ARG A 394 0.67 -23.45 -14.53
N ASN A 395 0.72 -22.14 -14.71
CA ASN A 395 1.94 -21.37 -14.49
C ASN A 395 2.24 -21.19 -12.99
N TYR A 396 1.21 -21.16 -12.14
CA TYR A 396 1.40 -21.05 -10.69
C TYR A 396 1.81 -22.37 -10.01
N ILE A 397 1.43 -23.55 -10.53
CA ILE A 397 1.75 -24.85 -9.92
C ILE A 397 3.25 -25.03 -9.69
N ASP A 398 4.07 -24.73 -10.70
CA ASP A 398 5.53 -24.87 -10.58
C ASP A 398 6.10 -23.87 -9.58
N ILE A 399 5.55 -22.66 -9.55
CA ILE A 399 5.93 -21.60 -8.61
C ILE A 399 5.60 -22.02 -7.18
N TYR A 400 4.37 -22.46 -6.95
CA TYR A 400 3.92 -22.97 -5.66
C TYR A 400 4.82 -24.10 -5.17
N LYS A 401 5.19 -25.03 -6.07
CA LYS A 401 6.16 -26.07 -5.76
C LYS A 401 7.53 -25.50 -5.37
N TYR A 402 8.07 -24.54 -6.10
CA TYR A 402 9.34 -23.89 -5.72
C TYR A 402 9.27 -23.23 -4.35
N ILE A 403 8.13 -22.66 -3.97
CA ILE A 403 7.93 -22.03 -2.65
C ILE A 403 7.93 -23.09 -1.55
N MET A 404 7.15 -24.17 -1.74
CA MET A 404 7.04 -25.26 -0.76
C MET A 404 8.33 -26.08 -0.64
N ASP A 405 9.03 -26.27 -1.76
CA ASP A 405 10.36 -26.88 -1.84
C ASP A 405 11.48 -25.89 -1.46
N GLU A 406 11.12 -24.70 -1.00
CA GLU A 406 12.07 -23.78 -0.36
C GLU A 406 13.17 -23.23 -1.31
N GLN A 407 12.88 -23.21 -2.62
CA GLN A 407 13.72 -22.73 -3.71
C GLN A 407 13.51 -21.23 -3.97
N VAL A 408 13.85 -20.40 -2.99
CA VAL A 408 13.50 -18.96 -2.93
C VAL A 408 13.91 -18.15 -4.17
N ASP A 409 15.15 -18.29 -4.66
CA ASP A 409 15.61 -17.48 -5.79
C ASP A 409 14.85 -17.82 -7.08
N THR A 410 14.58 -19.11 -7.32
CA THR A 410 13.77 -19.59 -8.44
C THR A 410 12.33 -19.12 -8.29
N ALA A 411 11.73 -19.33 -7.11
CA ALA A 411 10.37 -18.93 -6.80
C ALA A 411 10.16 -17.41 -7.00
N MET A 412 11.09 -16.58 -6.50
CA MET A 412 11.00 -15.13 -6.64
C MET A 412 11.06 -14.68 -8.09
N LYS A 413 11.97 -15.26 -8.90
CA LYS A 413 12.06 -14.93 -10.32
C LYS A 413 10.75 -15.28 -11.04
N SER A 414 10.26 -16.50 -10.85
CA SER A 414 9.03 -16.97 -11.48
C SER A 414 7.79 -16.22 -10.99
N LEU A 415 7.73 -15.82 -9.71
CA LEU A 415 6.66 -14.98 -9.17
C LEU A 415 6.62 -13.59 -9.82
N MET A 416 7.78 -12.97 -10.10
CA MET A 416 7.80 -11.68 -10.79
C MET A 416 7.27 -11.78 -12.22
N GLU A 417 7.63 -12.83 -12.93
CA GLU A 417 7.12 -13.10 -14.30
C GLU A 417 5.61 -13.40 -14.26
N PHE A 418 5.17 -14.25 -13.33
CA PHE A 418 3.76 -14.62 -13.15
C PHE A 418 2.88 -13.45 -12.74
N LYS A 419 3.41 -12.53 -11.93
CA LYS A 419 2.70 -11.30 -11.54
C LYS A 419 2.34 -10.45 -12.77
N GLU A 420 3.29 -10.25 -13.67
CA GLU A 420 3.07 -9.50 -14.92
C GLU A 420 2.06 -10.20 -15.83
N GLU A 421 2.06 -11.53 -15.84
CA GLU A 421 1.07 -12.33 -16.56
C GLU A 421 -0.34 -12.19 -15.95
N CYS A 422 -0.47 -12.25 -14.62
CA CYS A 422 -1.74 -12.04 -13.92
C CYS A 422 -2.38 -10.72 -14.33
N ILE A 423 -1.62 -9.63 -14.38
CA ILE A 423 -2.11 -8.31 -14.77
C ILE A 423 -2.65 -8.31 -16.20
N LYS A 424 -1.90 -8.91 -17.15
CA LYS A 424 -2.31 -8.99 -18.56
C LYS A 424 -3.57 -9.82 -18.76
N VAL A 425 -3.70 -10.91 -18.00
CA VAL A 425 -4.80 -11.88 -18.11
C VAL A 425 -6.06 -11.37 -17.41
N LEU A 426 -5.93 -10.74 -16.25
CA LEU A 426 -7.05 -10.33 -15.40
C LEU A 426 -7.64 -8.96 -15.80
N LEU A 427 -6.86 -8.08 -16.44
CA LEU A 427 -7.35 -6.77 -16.90
C LEU A 427 -8.50 -6.88 -17.94
N PRO A 428 -8.44 -7.78 -18.95
CA PRO A 428 -9.58 -8.05 -19.84
C PRO A 428 -10.77 -8.70 -19.12
N LEU A 429 -10.53 -9.55 -18.12
CA LEU A 429 -11.58 -10.23 -17.35
C LEU A 429 -12.44 -9.25 -16.54
N ASN A 430 -11.86 -8.16 -16.05
CA ASN A 430 -12.59 -7.08 -15.39
C ASN A 430 -13.52 -6.29 -16.34
N GLN A 431 -13.20 -6.26 -17.64
CA GLN A 431 -13.96 -5.53 -18.66
C GLN A 431 -15.10 -6.34 -19.26
N LEU A 432 -14.97 -7.67 -19.21
CA LEU A 432 -16.07 -8.57 -19.46
C LEU A 432 -17.10 -8.33 -18.37
N LYS A 433 -18.21 -7.68 -18.72
CA LYS A 433 -19.36 -7.54 -17.82
C LYS A 433 -19.73 -8.92 -17.30
N ILE A 434 -19.27 -9.30 -16.11
CA ILE A 434 -19.83 -10.44 -15.39
C ILE A 434 -21.21 -9.96 -14.93
N SER A 435 -22.14 -9.95 -15.89
CA SER A 435 -23.52 -9.47 -15.76
C SER A 435 -24.37 -10.45 -14.95
N SER A 436 -23.75 -11.48 -14.40
CA SER A 436 -24.40 -12.51 -13.63
C SER A 436 -23.77 -12.57 -12.24
N PRO A 437 -24.20 -11.71 -11.29
CA PRO A 437 -23.98 -11.90 -9.86
C PRO A 437 -24.58 -13.23 -9.32
N ARG A 438 -25.01 -14.14 -10.20
CA ARG A 438 -25.61 -15.44 -9.90
C ARG A 438 -24.58 -16.58 -9.85
N ILE A 439 -23.34 -16.39 -10.31
CA ILE A 439 -22.35 -17.48 -10.46
C ILE A 439 -21.07 -17.24 -9.66
N PHE A 440 -20.45 -16.05 -9.78
CA PHE A 440 -19.45 -15.58 -8.84
C PHE A 440 -20.03 -14.46 -7.99
N THR A 441 -19.68 -14.41 -6.70
CA THR A 441 -19.95 -13.22 -5.89
C THR A 441 -18.99 -12.10 -6.27
N PHE A 442 -19.40 -10.84 -6.04
CA PHE A 442 -18.55 -9.67 -6.26
C PHE A 442 -17.19 -9.78 -5.53
N GLU A 443 -17.20 -10.32 -4.31
CA GLU A 443 -15.99 -10.54 -3.51
C GLU A 443 -15.03 -11.54 -4.16
N GLN A 444 -15.54 -12.59 -4.80
CA GLN A 444 -14.72 -13.62 -5.44
C GLN A 444 -13.99 -13.09 -6.66
N ILE A 445 -14.70 -12.34 -7.50
CA ILE A 445 -14.10 -11.65 -8.66
C ILE A 445 -13.04 -10.67 -8.18
N ARG A 446 -13.31 -9.92 -7.12
CA ARG A 446 -12.36 -8.97 -6.53
C ARG A 446 -11.05 -9.64 -6.11
N HIS A 447 -11.11 -10.75 -5.38
CA HIS A 447 -9.89 -11.45 -4.94
C HIS A 447 -9.09 -12.03 -6.10
N LEU A 448 -9.75 -12.50 -7.16
CA LEU A 448 -9.08 -12.97 -8.37
C LEU A 448 -8.41 -11.82 -9.13
N LEU A 449 -9.09 -10.69 -9.31
CA LEU A 449 -8.50 -9.50 -9.96
C LEU A 449 -7.30 -8.95 -9.17
N ASN A 450 -7.33 -9.11 -7.85
CA ASN A 450 -6.30 -8.64 -6.93
C ASN A 450 -5.23 -9.67 -6.56
N ILE A 451 -5.14 -10.79 -7.30
CA ILE A 451 -4.14 -11.83 -7.01
C ILE A 451 -2.70 -11.31 -7.07
N HIS A 452 -2.45 -10.30 -7.90
CA HIS A 452 -1.17 -9.61 -8.02
C HIS A 452 -0.74 -8.93 -6.71
N LEU A 453 -1.68 -8.50 -5.86
CA LEU A 453 -1.38 -7.92 -4.54
C LEU A 453 -0.93 -9.00 -3.55
N TYR A 454 -1.53 -10.20 -3.60
CA TYR A 454 -1.05 -11.33 -2.80
C TYR A 454 0.35 -11.77 -3.22
N ILE A 455 0.65 -11.72 -4.52
CA ILE A 455 1.99 -11.98 -5.04
C ILE A 455 3.01 -10.94 -4.56
N GLU A 456 2.65 -9.66 -4.43
CA GLU A 456 3.54 -8.64 -3.85
C GLU A 456 3.90 -8.95 -2.40
N ILE A 457 2.90 -9.31 -1.59
CA ILE A 457 3.11 -9.70 -0.20
C ILE A 457 4.04 -10.90 -0.14
N LEU A 458 3.79 -11.91 -0.98
CA LEU A 458 4.62 -13.09 -1.11
C LEU A 458 6.07 -12.76 -1.50
N LEU A 459 6.28 -11.90 -2.50
CA LEU A 459 7.61 -11.42 -2.88
C LEU A 459 8.31 -10.68 -1.74
N GLU A 460 7.59 -9.89 -0.96
CA GLU A 460 8.13 -9.20 0.22
C GLU A 460 8.54 -10.21 1.30
N THR A 461 7.72 -11.23 1.57
CA THR A 461 8.05 -12.31 2.50
C THR A 461 9.32 -13.07 2.15
N MET A 462 9.57 -13.27 0.85
CA MET A 462 10.75 -13.96 0.36
C MET A 462 12.00 -13.06 0.31
N ARG A 463 11.84 -11.77 0.07
CA ARG A 463 12.94 -10.78 0.09
C ARG A 463 13.48 -10.55 1.49
N TYR A 464 12.65 -10.75 2.51
CA TYR A 464 13.04 -10.56 3.90
C TYR A 464 14.05 -11.63 4.33
N LYS A 465 15.33 -11.26 4.32
CA LYS A 465 16.38 -12.06 4.92
C LYS A 465 16.41 -11.73 6.41
N SER A 466 15.84 -12.61 7.23
CA SER A 466 15.96 -12.48 8.69
C SER A 466 17.45 -12.34 9.06
N PRO A 467 17.87 -11.26 9.75
CA PRO A 467 19.26 -11.08 10.16
C PRO A 467 19.78 -12.27 10.98
N THR A 468 18.89 -12.97 11.69
CA THR A 468 19.18 -14.09 12.59
C THR A 468 19.52 -15.43 11.92
N LEU A 469 19.51 -15.54 10.58
CA LEU A 469 19.58 -16.85 9.90
C LEU A 469 20.79 -17.06 8.99
N ARG A 470 21.82 -16.21 9.04
CA ARG A 470 23.05 -16.43 8.27
C ARG A 470 23.90 -17.62 8.75
N ASN A 471 23.65 -18.18 9.93
CA ASN A 471 24.54 -19.20 10.53
C ASN A 471 23.84 -20.43 11.14
N LYS A 472 22.82 -20.99 10.47
CA LYS A 472 22.40 -22.37 10.77
C LYS A 472 22.30 -23.20 9.49
N SER A 473 23.38 -23.94 9.23
CA SER A 473 23.34 -25.16 8.43
C SER A 473 22.46 -26.18 9.17
N ASN A 474 21.16 -26.16 8.92
CA ASN A 474 20.21 -27.26 9.13
C ASN A 474 18.87 -26.80 8.52
N ASN A 475 18.20 -27.71 7.82
CA ASN A 475 17.02 -27.53 6.96
C ASN A 475 15.72 -27.02 7.66
N SER A 476 15.81 -26.06 8.59
CA SER A 476 14.65 -25.34 9.15
C SER A 476 14.92 -23.85 9.40
N SER A 477 15.88 -23.28 8.67
CA SER A 477 16.48 -21.97 8.94
C SER A 477 15.80 -20.79 8.23
N ARG A 478 14.48 -20.81 8.04
CA ARG A 478 13.73 -19.66 7.51
C ARG A 478 12.73 -19.17 8.55
N GLY A 479 12.80 -17.87 8.85
CA GLY A 479 12.10 -17.26 9.98
C GLY A 479 10.59 -17.20 9.76
N LYS A 480 9.84 -16.81 10.80
CA LYS A 480 8.36 -16.70 10.80
C LYS A 480 7.77 -15.98 9.57
N TYR A 481 8.52 -15.06 8.97
CA TYR A 481 8.07 -14.28 7.82
C TYR A 481 8.08 -15.07 6.50
N PHE A 482 8.97 -16.06 6.34
CA PHE A 482 8.94 -16.94 5.18
C PHE A 482 7.79 -17.95 5.27
N GLU A 483 7.46 -18.42 6.48
CA GLU A 483 6.28 -19.26 6.73
C GLU A 483 4.98 -18.51 6.42
N LEU A 484 4.88 -17.21 6.76
CA LEU A 484 3.80 -16.35 6.30
C LEU A 484 3.71 -16.32 4.76
N GLY A 485 4.84 -16.30 4.07
CA GLY A 485 4.90 -16.43 2.61
C GLY A 485 4.24 -17.72 2.12
N LYS A 486 4.52 -18.87 2.74
CA LYS A 486 3.87 -20.14 2.39
C LYS A 486 2.35 -20.06 2.58
N GLU A 487 1.87 -19.45 3.66
CA GLU A 487 0.44 -19.25 3.91
C GLU A 487 -0.22 -18.40 2.81
N PHE A 488 0.43 -17.32 2.35
CA PHE A 488 -0.06 -16.54 1.21
C PHE A 488 0.00 -17.31 -0.12
N ALA A 489 0.98 -18.21 -0.27
CA ALA A 489 1.03 -19.09 -1.44
C ALA A 489 -0.16 -20.07 -1.46
N ASP A 490 -0.57 -20.58 -0.29
CA ASP A 490 -1.78 -21.42 -0.16
C ASP A 490 -3.06 -20.64 -0.53
N VAL A 491 -3.17 -19.37 -0.12
CA VAL A 491 -4.30 -18.50 -0.48
C VAL A 491 -4.40 -18.34 -2.00
N ILE A 492 -3.28 -18.03 -2.68
CA ILE A 492 -3.24 -17.86 -4.14
C ILE A 492 -3.57 -19.19 -4.83
N HIS A 493 -2.99 -20.28 -4.37
CA HIS A 493 -3.25 -21.62 -4.89
C HIS A 493 -4.74 -21.95 -4.84
N ASP A 494 -5.36 -21.84 -3.67
CA ASP A 494 -6.77 -22.17 -3.49
C ASP A 494 -7.69 -21.29 -4.35
N LEU A 495 -7.43 -19.98 -4.44
CA LEU A 495 -8.21 -19.05 -5.26
C LEU A 495 -8.17 -19.44 -6.74
N LEU A 496 -6.97 -19.71 -7.29
CA LEU A 496 -6.81 -20.06 -8.70
C LEU A 496 -7.48 -21.40 -9.04
N PHE A 497 -7.26 -22.42 -8.21
CA PHE A 497 -7.82 -23.75 -8.44
C PHE A 497 -9.34 -23.77 -8.35
N GLU A 498 -9.91 -23.08 -7.35
CA GLU A 498 -11.36 -23.03 -7.22
C GLU A 498 -11.99 -22.20 -8.35
N ALA A 499 -11.34 -21.13 -8.82
CA ALA A 499 -11.80 -20.37 -9.99
C ALA A 499 -11.84 -21.22 -11.26
N LEU A 500 -10.80 -22.04 -11.50
CA LEU A 500 -10.78 -22.99 -12.62
C LEU A 500 -11.89 -24.03 -12.47
N ARG A 501 -12.05 -24.63 -11.29
CA ARG A 501 -13.08 -25.63 -11.00
C ARG A 501 -14.49 -25.09 -11.22
N LEU A 502 -14.74 -23.83 -10.84
CA LEU A 502 -16.03 -23.20 -11.07
C LEU A 502 -16.29 -23.00 -12.57
N ALA A 503 -15.31 -22.50 -13.31
CA ALA A 503 -15.41 -22.31 -14.75
C ALA A 503 -15.69 -23.65 -15.47
N ASP A 504 -14.99 -24.72 -15.07
CA ASP A 504 -15.22 -26.09 -15.54
C ASP A 504 -16.66 -26.56 -15.32
N ARG A 505 -17.17 -26.37 -14.09
CA ARG A 505 -18.53 -26.76 -13.73
C ARG A 505 -19.58 -26.02 -14.57
N VAL A 506 -19.38 -24.72 -14.78
CA VAL A 506 -20.29 -23.89 -15.61
C VAL A 506 -20.33 -24.39 -17.05
N LEU A 507 -19.16 -24.65 -17.64
CA LEU A 507 -19.07 -25.16 -19.01
C LEU A 507 -19.71 -26.55 -19.14
N LYS A 508 -19.44 -27.46 -18.19
CA LYS A 508 -20.03 -28.80 -18.18
C LYS A 508 -21.56 -28.77 -18.12
N LEU A 509 -22.12 -27.97 -17.22
CA LEU A 509 -23.56 -27.84 -17.04
C LEU A 509 -24.27 -27.36 -18.31
N TYR A 510 -23.61 -26.55 -19.15
CA TYR A 510 -24.14 -26.09 -20.43
C TYR A 510 -24.03 -27.15 -21.54
N PHE A 511 -22.88 -27.83 -21.67
CA PHE A 511 -22.71 -28.87 -22.70
C PHE A 511 -23.63 -30.08 -22.47
N ASP A 512 -23.94 -30.39 -21.22
CA ASP A 512 -24.94 -31.40 -20.86
C ASP A 512 -26.36 -30.99 -21.31
N GLN A 513 -26.62 -29.73 -21.73
CA GLN A 513 -27.92 -29.31 -22.27
C GLN A 513 -28.04 -29.48 -23.77
N GLU A 514 -26.97 -29.21 -24.52
CA GLU A 514 -26.96 -29.37 -25.98
C GLU A 514 -27.09 -30.83 -26.42
N GLN A 515 -26.80 -31.80 -25.53
CA GLN A 515 -27.03 -33.22 -25.80
C GLN A 515 -28.49 -33.68 -25.57
N PHE A 516 -29.32 -32.87 -24.92
CA PHE A 516 -30.73 -33.17 -24.62
C PHE A 516 -31.72 -32.17 -25.25
N SER A 517 -31.22 -31.26 -26.10
CA SER A 517 -31.99 -30.33 -26.94
C SER A 517 -31.97 -30.84 -28.38
#